data_AF-A0A317UAC0-F1
#
_entry.id   AF-A0A317UAC0-F1
#
_cell.length_a   1.000
_cell.length_b   1.000
_cell.length_c   1.000
_cell.angle_alpha   90.00
_cell.angle_beta   90.00
_cell.angle_gamma   90.00
#
_symmetry.space_group_name_H-M   'P 1'
#
loop_
_entity.id
_entity.type
_entity.pdbx_description
1 polymer ?
#
loop_
_entity_poly.entity_id
_entity_poly.type
_entity_poly.pdbx_seq_one_letter_code
_entity_poly.pdbx_strand_id
1 'polypeptide(L)'
;MSKIIIQIDDSDVAIKRLSSILDMKICTPLYRRRVHDFTKCSGTFEIRIGDFVCYFPQMMTKLNKRLLIAKIEGISTKEPSLDKKKQSLKDVSIDFYSYAIQDRMQETAINIYQAMDTNEKNSKRGRLLKNYLVDKELNTFEAIFTHGNIKLLKMYLDFRISPQEDLQFAIDLLDKKGDITKNYLEMKAYLLQALNERKVISKYDFSI
;
A
#
# COMPACT_ATOMS: atom_id res chain seq x y z
N MET A 1 13.38 -0.76 3.24
CA MET A 1 12.46 -1.28 4.28
C MET A 1 12.48 -2.80 4.21
N SER A 2 12.46 -3.47 5.37
CA SER A 2 12.41 -4.94 5.43
C SER A 2 10.98 -5.39 5.15
N LYS A 3 10.74 -5.95 3.97
CA LYS A 3 9.48 -6.61 3.66
C LYS A 3 9.32 -7.83 4.55
N ILE A 4 8.27 -7.89 5.37
CA ILE A 4 7.97 -9.09 6.16
C ILE A 4 6.97 -9.93 5.37
N ILE A 5 7.42 -11.12 4.98
CA ILE A 5 6.61 -12.10 4.26
C ILE A 5 6.18 -13.17 5.25
N ILE A 6 4.88 -13.42 5.35
CA ILE A 6 4.28 -14.51 6.11
C ILE A 6 3.75 -15.51 5.08
N GLN A 7 4.45 -16.63 4.93
CA GLN A 7 4.02 -17.71 4.06
C GLN A 7 3.32 -18.78 4.88
N ILE A 8 2.11 -19.13 4.47
CA ILE A 8 1.34 -20.23 5.03
C ILE A 8 0.89 -21.17 3.91
N ASP A 9 0.71 -22.45 4.25
CA ASP A 9 0.23 -23.47 3.32
C ASP A 9 -1.24 -23.25 2.96
N ASP A 10 -1.64 -23.84 1.84
CA ASP A 10 -3.00 -23.73 1.34
C ASP A 10 -3.94 -24.72 2.06
N SER A 11 -4.19 -24.47 3.34
CA SER A 11 -5.04 -25.31 4.17
C SER A 11 -5.90 -24.51 5.14
N ASP A 12 -7.04 -25.10 5.52
CA ASP A 12 -7.95 -24.49 6.51
C ASP A 12 -7.27 -24.26 7.87
N VAL A 13 -6.39 -25.17 8.25
CA VAL A 13 -5.60 -25.08 9.49
C VAL A 13 -4.68 -23.87 9.45
N ALA A 14 -4.07 -23.60 8.29
CA ALA A 14 -3.17 -22.46 8.11
C ALA A 14 -3.91 -21.12 8.23
N ILE A 15 -5.07 -21.00 7.58
CA ILE A 15 -5.91 -19.79 7.66
C ILE A 15 -6.38 -19.53 9.09
N LYS A 16 -6.77 -20.58 9.83
CA LYS A 16 -7.14 -20.46 11.25
C LYS A 16 -6.00 -19.92 12.12
N ARG A 17 -4.75 -20.30 11.82
CA ARG A 17 -3.57 -19.83 12.57
C ARG A 17 -3.17 -18.40 12.22
N LEU A 18 -3.65 -17.86 11.10
CA LEU A 18 -3.27 -16.54 10.61
C LEU A 18 -3.58 -15.42 11.61
N SER A 19 -4.71 -15.50 12.32
CA SER A 19 -5.09 -14.52 13.35
C SER A 19 -4.03 -14.45 14.46
N SER A 20 -3.61 -15.60 14.99
CA SER A 20 -2.57 -15.69 16.02
C SER A 20 -1.21 -15.18 15.52
N ILE A 21 -0.83 -15.53 14.29
CA ILE A 21 0.43 -15.07 13.68
C ILE A 21 0.42 -13.54 13.55
N LEU A 22 -0.65 -12.96 13.03
CA LEU A 22 -0.77 -11.50 12.86
C LEU A 22 -0.85 -10.77 14.20
N ASP A 23 -1.49 -11.36 15.21
CA ASP A 23 -1.49 -10.81 16.56
C ASP A 23 -0.07 -10.69 17.13
N MET A 24 0.81 -11.65 16.84
CA MET A 24 2.21 -11.56 17.26
C MET A 24 3.05 -10.59 16.42
N LYS A 25 2.76 -10.46 15.12
CA LYS A 25 3.60 -9.70 14.18
C LYS A 25 3.24 -8.21 14.12
N ILE A 26 1.96 -7.85 14.20
CA ILE A 26 1.52 -6.46 14.05
C ILE A 26 1.97 -5.62 15.24
N CYS A 27 2.75 -4.59 14.93
CA CYS A 27 3.22 -3.61 15.91
C CYS A 27 2.07 -2.67 16.30
N THR A 28 1.92 -2.43 17.60
CA THR A 28 0.99 -1.42 18.11
C THR A 28 1.77 -0.26 18.73
N PRO A 29 1.53 0.99 18.33
CA PRO A 29 2.20 2.12 18.95
C PRO A 29 1.73 2.26 20.40
N LEU A 30 2.69 2.39 21.32
CA LEU A 30 2.41 2.81 22.69
C LEU A 30 2.28 4.34 22.70
N TYR A 31 1.19 4.87 23.27
CA TYR A 31 0.84 6.30 23.35
C TYR A 31 1.94 7.22 23.95
N ARG A 32 3.07 6.67 24.41
CA ARG A 32 4.16 7.40 25.08
C ARG A 32 5.50 7.42 24.33
N ARG A 33 5.60 6.88 23.10
CA ARG A 33 6.89 6.86 22.38
C ARG A 33 6.98 7.86 21.23
N ARG A 34 8.19 8.40 21.04
CA ARG A 34 8.55 9.43 20.06
C ARG A 34 8.25 8.96 18.63
N VAL A 35 8.01 9.92 17.74
CA VAL A 35 7.76 9.76 16.29
C VAL A 35 8.74 8.78 15.59
N HIS A 36 9.97 8.63 16.09
CA HIS A 36 10.99 7.74 15.56
C HIS A 36 10.69 6.23 15.67
N ASP A 37 9.79 5.79 16.56
CA ASP A 37 9.42 4.36 16.63
C ASP A 37 8.39 4.00 15.55
N PHE A 38 7.62 4.98 15.06
CA PHE A 38 6.64 4.77 13.99
C PHE A 38 7.32 4.47 12.64
N THR A 39 8.47 5.09 12.36
CA THR A 39 9.23 4.84 11.13
C THR A 39 9.97 3.50 11.12
N LYS A 40 10.23 2.88 12.28
CA LYS A 40 10.84 1.54 12.36
C LYS A 40 9.85 0.42 12.06
N CYS A 41 8.57 0.65 12.31
CA CYS A 41 7.52 -0.35 12.16
C CYS A 41 6.55 -0.03 11.00
N SER A 42 6.80 1.03 10.23
CA SER A 42 6.06 1.33 9.00
C SER A 42 6.44 0.38 7.87
N GLY A 43 5.45 0.01 7.05
CA GLY A 43 5.62 -0.87 5.91
C GLY A 43 4.47 -1.85 5.78
N THR A 44 4.68 -2.90 4.98
CA THR A 44 3.65 -3.88 4.61
C THR A 44 4.03 -5.29 5.04
N PHE A 45 3.07 -6.01 5.63
CA PHE A 45 3.06 -7.47 5.68
C PHE A 45 2.50 -8.02 4.38
N GLU A 46 3.27 -8.88 3.71
CA GLU A 46 2.77 -9.71 2.62
C GLU A 46 2.42 -11.09 3.15
N ILE A 47 1.17 -11.49 3.02
CA ILE A 47 0.67 -12.80 3.40
C ILE A 47 0.49 -13.63 2.14
N ARG A 48 1.19 -14.76 2.05
CA ARG A 48 1.10 -15.70 0.93
C ARG A 48 0.40 -16.99 1.37
N ILE A 49 -0.63 -17.38 0.64
CA ILE A 49 -1.43 -18.60 0.87
C ILE A 49 -1.49 -19.38 -0.46
N GLY A 50 -0.55 -20.31 -0.65
CA GLY A 50 -0.29 -20.83 -2.00
C GLY A 50 0.07 -19.69 -2.96
N ASP A 51 -0.63 -19.59 -4.08
CA ASP A 51 -0.45 -18.52 -5.08
C ASP A 51 -1.16 -17.21 -4.73
N PHE A 52 -1.98 -17.22 -3.68
CA PHE A 52 -2.78 -16.07 -3.29
C PHE A 52 -1.98 -15.12 -2.38
N VAL A 53 -2.10 -13.82 -2.62
CA VAL A 53 -1.34 -12.79 -1.90
C VAL A 53 -2.27 -11.71 -1.34
N CYS A 54 -2.13 -11.42 -0.05
CA CYS A 54 -2.77 -10.29 0.63
C CYS A 54 -1.74 -9.37 1.27
N TYR A 55 -2.10 -8.10 1.45
CA TYR A 55 -1.23 -7.09 2.02
C TYR A 55 -1.89 -6.41 3.22
N PHE A 56 -1.14 -6.23 4.31
CA PHE A 56 -1.63 -5.58 5.52
C PHE A 56 -0.61 -4.58 6.08
N PRO A 57 -1.04 -3.49 6.71
CA PRO A 57 -0.13 -2.57 7.38
C PRO A 57 0.67 -3.26 8.48
N GLN A 58 1.97 -2.99 8.56
CA GLN A 58 2.83 -3.55 9.61
C GLN A 58 2.50 -3.00 11.00
N MET A 59 2.02 -1.76 11.05
CA MET A 59 1.68 -1.05 12.26
C MET A 59 0.21 -0.65 12.25
N MET A 60 -0.47 -0.90 13.37
CA MET A 60 -1.87 -0.54 13.58
C MET A 60 -2.12 -0.06 15.02
N THR A 61 -3.15 0.77 15.24
CA THR A 61 -3.64 1.02 16.60
C THR A 61 -4.07 -0.29 17.26
N LYS A 62 -4.04 -0.34 18.60
CA LYS A 62 -4.52 -1.50 19.37
C LYS A 62 -5.96 -1.88 19.01
N LEU A 63 -6.82 -0.88 18.74
CA LEU A 63 -8.21 -1.10 18.34
C LEU A 63 -8.28 -1.73 16.94
N ASN A 64 -7.58 -1.17 15.96
CA ASN A 64 -7.62 -1.67 14.57
C ASN A 64 -7.03 -3.08 14.47
N LYS A 65 -5.94 -3.34 15.22
CA LYS A 65 -5.36 -4.69 15.32
C LYS A 65 -6.39 -5.70 15.80
N ARG A 66 -7.08 -5.42 16.92
CA ARG A 66 -8.13 -6.31 17.45
C ARG A 66 -9.26 -6.54 16.44
N LEU A 67 -9.67 -5.47 15.74
CA LEU A 67 -10.70 -5.57 14.70
C LEU A 67 -10.26 -6.48 13.54
N LEU A 68 -9.01 -6.36 13.08
CA LEU A 68 -8.46 -7.22 12.03
C LEU A 68 -8.47 -8.68 12.47
N ILE A 69 -7.94 -8.97 13.67
CA ILE A 69 -7.87 -10.34 14.22
C ILE A 69 -9.27 -10.95 14.29
N ALA A 70 -10.24 -10.23 14.85
CA ALA A 70 -11.62 -10.71 14.93
C ALA A 70 -12.25 -10.98 13.55
N LYS A 71 -11.95 -10.15 12.53
CA LYS A 71 -12.44 -10.41 11.17
C LYS A 71 -11.84 -11.70 10.58
N ILE A 72 -10.55 -11.94 10.77
CA ILE A 72 -9.86 -13.13 10.25
C ILE A 72 -10.36 -14.41 10.95
N GLU A 73 -10.59 -14.35 12.27
CA GLU A 73 -11.23 -15.44 13.02
C GLU A 73 -12.66 -15.70 12.53
N GLY A 74 -13.40 -14.63 12.23
CA GLY A 74 -14.73 -14.70 11.64
C GLY A 74 -14.74 -15.40 10.27
N ILE A 75 -13.75 -15.14 9.41
CA ILE A 75 -13.61 -15.80 8.11
C ILE A 75 -13.38 -17.31 8.29
N SER A 76 -12.48 -17.66 9.21
CA SER A 76 -12.14 -19.06 9.49
C SER A 76 -13.34 -19.89 9.96
N THR A 77 -14.29 -19.25 10.63
CA THR A 77 -15.48 -19.88 11.22
C THR A 77 -16.70 -19.85 10.30
N LYS A 78 -16.91 -18.76 9.55
CA LYS A 78 -18.16 -18.53 8.80
C LYS A 78 -18.11 -19.00 7.35
N GLU A 79 -16.94 -18.98 6.72
CA GLU A 79 -16.83 -19.33 5.31
C GLU A 79 -16.74 -20.86 5.12
N PRO A 80 -17.54 -21.45 4.23
CA PRO A 80 -17.66 -22.90 4.14
C PRO A 80 -16.52 -23.56 3.33
N SER A 81 -15.79 -22.81 2.50
CA SER A 81 -14.73 -23.34 1.64
C SER A 81 -13.44 -22.51 1.70
N LEU A 82 -12.33 -23.13 1.33
CA LEU A 82 -11.01 -22.51 1.31
C LEU A 82 -10.95 -21.32 0.34
N ASP A 83 -11.55 -21.44 -0.83
CA ASP A 83 -11.60 -20.36 -1.82
C ASP A 83 -12.39 -19.15 -1.33
N LYS A 84 -13.54 -19.39 -0.66
CA LYS A 84 -14.31 -18.32 -0.04
C LYS A 84 -13.52 -17.64 1.09
N LYS A 85 -12.77 -18.42 1.89
CA LYS A 85 -11.89 -17.87 2.93
C LYS A 85 -10.82 -16.97 2.33
N LYS A 86 -10.14 -17.41 1.26
CA LYS A 86 -9.14 -16.60 0.54
C LYS A 86 -9.75 -15.32 0.00
N GLN A 87 -10.91 -15.40 -0.66
CA GLN A 87 -11.58 -14.23 -1.20
C GLN A 87 -11.98 -13.25 -0.09
N SER A 88 -12.57 -13.73 1.00
CA SER A 88 -12.92 -12.89 2.15
C SER A 88 -11.69 -12.27 2.82
N LEU A 89 -10.54 -12.97 2.83
CA LEU A 89 -9.26 -12.40 3.27
C LEU A 89 -8.77 -11.30 2.33
N LYS A 90 -8.93 -11.43 1.01
CA LYS A 90 -8.67 -10.35 0.04
C LYS A 90 -9.50 -9.12 0.37
N ASP A 91 -10.79 -9.34 0.54
CA ASP A 91 -11.75 -8.28 0.80
C ASP A 91 -11.41 -7.52 2.09
N VAL A 92 -11.02 -8.25 3.14
CA VAL A 92 -10.54 -7.65 4.39
C VAL A 92 -9.24 -6.87 4.19
N SER A 93 -8.28 -7.40 3.42
CA SER A 93 -7.04 -6.68 3.07
C SER A 93 -7.34 -5.35 2.39
N ILE A 94 -8.25 -5.36 1.42
CA ILE A 94 -8.70 -4.16 0.72
C ILE A 94 -9.37 -3.20 1.72
N ASP A 95 -10.36 -3.63 2.48
CA ASP A 95 -11.07 -2.72 3.40
C ASP A 95 -10.13 -2.10 4.48
N PHE A 96 -9.01 -2.76 4.79
CA PHE A 96 -8.05 -2.32 5.81
C PHE A 96 -6.93 -1.40 5.29
N TYR A 97 -6.87 -1.11 3.98
CA TYR A 97 -5.86 -0.16 3.45
C TYR A 97 -5.94 1.20 4.15
N SER A 98 -7.14 1.63 4.53
CA SER A 98 -7.38 2.95 5.12
C SER A 98 -6.72 3.11 6.50
N TYR A 99 -6.41 2.00 7.17
CA TYR A 99 -5.67 1.99 8.42
C TYR A 99 -4.15 2.08 8.22
N ALA A 100 -3.68 2.12 6.97
CA ALA A 100 -2.31 2.44 6.59
C ALA A 100 -1.95 3.93 6.82
N ILE A 101 -2.79 4.74 7.46
CA ILE A 101 -2.40 6.09 7.96
C ILE A 101 -1.11 6.03 8.81
N GLN A 102 -0.84 4.87 9.42
CA GLN A 102 0.37 4.60 10.18
C GLN A 102 1.60 4.21 9.33
N ASP A 103 1.38 3.87 8.06
CA ASP A 103 2.37 3.64 7.01
C ASP A 103 2.57 4.97 6.25
N ARG A 104 3.57 5.76 6.68
CA ARG A 104 3.82 7.11 6.13
C ARG A 104 3.99 7.14 4.61
N MET A 105 4.47 6.05 4.00
CA MET A 105 4.69 5.98 2.56
C MET A 105 3.49 5.40 1.80
N GLN A 106 2.41 5.04 2.50
CA GLN A 106 1.24 4.37 1.94
C GLN A 106 1.60 3.09 1.16
N GLU A 107 2.73 2.44 1.47
CA GLU A 107 3.26 1.29 0.75
C GLU A 107 2.23 0.15 0.69
N THR A 108 1.48 -0.04 1.76
CA THR A 108 0.43 -1.07 1.83
C THR A 108 -0.71 -0.78 0.87
N ALA A 109 -1.23 0.45 0.85
CA ALA A 109 -2.33 0.83 -0.03
C ALA A 109 -1.93 0.71 -1.52
N ILE A 110 -0.68 1.10 -1.83
CA ILE A 110 -0.04 0.91 -3.13
C ILE A 110 -0.01 -0.58 -3.51
N ASN A 111 0.56 -1.43 -2.65
CA ASN A 111 0.66 -2.88 -2.91
C ASN A 111 -0.71 -3.53 -3.16
N ILE A 112 -1.72 -3.18 -2.35
CA ILE A 112 -3.10 -3.67 -2.53
C ILE A 112 -3.62 -3.28 -3.91
N TYR A 113 -3.50 -2.01 -4.29
CA TYR A 113 -4.03 -1.54 -5.57
C TYR A 113 -3.30 -2.13 -6.77
N GLN A 114 -1.97 -2.36 -6.69
CA GLN A 114 -1.23 -3.02 -7.77
C GLN A 114 -1.69 -4.46 -7.99
N ALA A 115 -1.97 -5.18 -6.90
CA ALA A 115 -2.43 -6.57 -6.93
C ALA A 115 -3.89 -6.73 -7.37
N MET A 116 -4.66 -5.65 -7.49
CA MET A 116 -6.02 -5.68 -8.02
C MET A 116 -6.01 -5.87 -9.55
N ASP A 117 -6.90 -6.73 -10.03
CA ASP A 117 -7.22 -6.82 -11.45
C ASP A 117 -8.07 -5.63 -11.95
N THR A 118 -8.33 -5.59 -13.25
CA THR A 118 -9.10 -4.50 -13.88
C THR A 118 -10.52 -4.38 -13.33
N ASN A 119 -11.19 -5.50 -13.07
CA ASN A 119 -12.56 -5.50 -12.54
C ASN A 119 -12.57 -5.01 -11.08
N GLU A 120 -11.60 -5.45 -10.28
CA GLU A 120 -11.42 -5.01 -8.90
C GLU A 120 -11.14 -3.51 -8.81
N LYS A 121 -10.27 -2.98 -9.68
CA LYS A 121 -9.98 -1.53 -9.77
C LYS A 121 -11.21 -0.70 -10.12
N ASN A 122 -12.08 -1.22 -10.97
CA ASN A 122 -13.32 -0.55 -11.40
C ASN A 122 -14.47 -0.69 -10.38
N SER A 123 -14.35 -1.61 -9.43
CA SER A 123 -15.33 -1.78 -8.35
C SER A 123 -15.45 -0.54 -7.45
N LYS A 124 -16.49 -0.48 -6.62
CA LYS A 124 -16.64 0.59 -5.61
C LYS A 124 -15.43 0.67 -4.68
N ARG A 125 -14.92 -0.48 -4.22
CA ARG A 125 -13.75 -0.55 -3.33
C ARG A 125 -12.47 -0.09 -4.04
N GLY A 126 -12.25 -0.54 -5.27
CA GLY A 126 -11.10 -0.12 -6.08
C GLY A 126 -11.07 1.40 -6.32
N ARG A 127 -12.23 2.00 -6.65
CA ARG A 127 -12.35 3.45 -6.81
C ARG A 127 -12.11 4.22 -5.50
N LEU A 128 -12.61 3.72 -4.37
CA LEU A 128 -12.35 4.33 -3.05
C LEU A 128 -10.85 4.29 -2.69
N LEU A 129 -10.17 3.17 -2.95
CA LEU A 129 -8.72 3.05 -2.74
C LEU A 129 -7.94 3.99 -3.68
N LYS A 130 -8.32 4.08 -4.95
CA LYS A 130 -7.71 5.02 -5.89
C LYS A 130 -7.83 6.46 -5.39
N ASN A 131 -9.03 6.88 -5.00
CA ASN A 131 -9.25 8.24 -4.50
C ASN A 131 -8.42 8.52 -3.24
N TYR A 132 -8.35 7.55 -2.31
CA TYR A 132 -7.48 7.66 -1.14
C TYR A 132 -6.00 7.88 -1.51
N LEU A 133 -5.49 7.15 -2.51
CA LEU A 133 -4.11 7.29 -2.96
C LEU A 133 -3.82 8.65 -3.62
N VAL A 134 -4.82 9.21 -4.32
CA VAL A 134 -4.76 10.58 -4.88
C VAL A 134 -4.77 11.61 -3.76
N ASP A 135 -5.70 11.51 -2.82
CA ASP A 135 -5.81 12.44 -1.68
C ASP A 135 -4.55 12.47 -0.79
N LYS A 136 -3.74 11.40 -0.82
CA LYS A 136 -2.50 11.25 -0.05
C LYS A 136 -1.23 11.37 -0.88
N GLU A 137 -1.35 11.74 -2.15
CA GLU A 137 -0.24 11.75 -3.12
C GLU A 137 0.94 12.58 -2.66
N LEU A 138 0.72 13.85 -2.34
CA LEU A 138 1.81 14.76 -1.95
C LEU A 138 2.55 14.28 -0.70
N ASN A 139 1.82 13.84 0.32
CA ASN A 139 2.40 13.27 1.54
C ASN A 139 3.23 12.00 1.23
N THR A 140 2.76 11.20 0.27
CA THR A 140 3.44 9.98 -0.18
C THR A 140 4.75 10.32 -0.90
N PHE A 141 4.74 11.27 -1.84
CA PHE A 141 5.95 11.75 -2.50
C PHE A 141 6.96 12.32 -1.50
N GLU A 142 6.51 13.16 -0.56
CA GLU A 142 7.39 13.70 0.48
C GLU A 142 8.08 12.59 1.28
N ALA A 143 7.34 11.56 1.70
CA ALA A 143 7.89 10.44 2.42
C ALA A 143 8.87 9.63 1.56
N ILE A 144 8.50 9.34 0.31
CA ILE A 144 9.34 8.60 -0.65
C ILE A 144 10.68 9.31 -0.86
N PHE A 145 10.67 10.62 -1.12
CA PHE A 145 11.87 11.41 -1.37
C PHE A 145 12.74 11.51 -0.12
N THR A 146 12.13 11.78 1.04
CA THR A 146 12.85 11.82 2.33
C THR A 146 13.63 10.54 2.60
N HIS A 147 13.10 9.39 2.15
CA HIS A 147 13.70 8.09 2.39
C HIS A 147 14.42 7.50 1.16
N GLY A 148 14.49 8.21 0.04
CA GLY A 148 15.15 7.74 -1.19
C GLY A 148 14.60 6.42 -1.75
N ASN A 149 13.32 6.11 -1.54
CA ASN A 149 12.70 4.83 -1.92
C ASN A 149 12.26 4.78 -3.40
N ILE A 150 13.22 4.59 -4.32
CA ILE A 150 12.95 4.52 -5.77
C ILE A 150 11.94 3.43 -6.14
N LYS A 151 12.01 2.26 -5.48
CA LYS A 151 11.11 1.15 -5.79
C LYS A 151 9.65 1.57 -5.61
N LEU A 152 9.37 2.26 -4.50
CA LEU A 152 8.03 2.71 -4.21
C LEU A 152 7.58 3.85 -5.12
N LEU A 153 8.50 4.73 -5.52
CA LEU A 153 8.23 5.75 -6.55
C LEU A 153 7.76 5.12 -7.86
N LYS A 154 8.49 4.10 -8.36
CA LYS A 154 8.10 3.37 -9.58
C LYS A 154 6.71 2.78 -9.46
N MET A 155 6.47 2.07 -8.36
CA MET A 155 5.16 1.46 -8.10
C MET A 155 4.03 2.49 -8.08
N TYR A 156 4.29 3.68 -7.53
CA TYR A 156 3.32 4.77 -7.50
C TYR A 156 3.04 5.33 -8.89
N LEU A 157 4.08 5.60 -9.68
CA LEU A 157 3.95 6.14 -11.04
C LEU A 157 3.24 5.18 -11.99
N ASP A 158 3.42 3.86 -11.80
CA ASP A 158 2.73 2.81 -12.55
C ASP A 158 1.20 2.84 -12.37
N PHE A 159 0.68 3.43 -11.28
CA PHE A 159 -0.77 3.61 -11.13
C PHE A 159 -1.36 4.59 -12.11
N ARG A 160 -0.52 5.45 -12.70
CA ARG A 160 -0.95 6.47 -13.66
C ARG A 160 -2.05 7.39 -13.13
N ILE A 161 -2.05 7.66 -11.82
CA ILE A 161 -3.08 8.49 -11.16
C ILE A 161 -2.73 9.97 -11.13
N SER A 162 -1.44 10.30 -11.13
CA SER A 162 -0.97 11.69 -11.08
C SER A 162 -1.23 12.40 -12.42
N PRO A 163 -1.98 13.51 -12.43
CA PRO A 163 -2.03 14.41 -13.58
C PRO A 163 -0.68 15.07 -13.80
N GLN A 164 -0.52 15.72 -14.96
CA GLN A 164 0.74 16.36 -15.34
C GLN A 164 1.17 17.44 -14.32
N GLU A 165 0.21 18.18 -13.78
CA GLU A 165 0.43 19.24 -12.80
C GLU A 165 1.03 18.69 -11.50
N ASP A 166 0.48 17.59 -10.98
CA ASP A 166 0.97 16.95 -9.75
C ASP A 166 2.35 16.31 -9.94
N LEU A 167 2.64 15.76 -11.13
CA LEU A 167 3.98 15.28 -11.46
C LEU A 167 5.01 16.42 -11.54
N GLN A 168 4.63 17.57 -12.11
CA GLN A 168 5.49 18.75 -12.14
C GLN A 168 5.73 19.27 -10.71
N PHE A 169 4.68 19.33 -9.89
CA PHE A 169 4.81 19.70 -8.47
C PHE A 169 5.73 18.74 -7.72
N ALA A 170 5.64 17.43 -7.96
CA ALA A 170 6.51 16.44 -7.34
C ALA A 170 7.98 16.62 -7.75
N ILE A 171 8.26 17.01 -9.00
CA ILE A 171 9.61 17.35 -9.47
C ILE A 171 10.13 18.60 -8.75
N ASP A 172 9.33 19.65 -8.68
CA ASP A 172 9.72 20.91 -8.02
C ASP A 172 9.97 20.68 -6.52
N LEU A 173 9.14 19.84 -5.88
CA LEU A 173 9.31 19.39 -4.50
C LEU A 173 10.62 18.61 -4.31
N LEU A 174 10.93 17.69 -5.22
CA LEU A 174 12.17 16.91 -5.19
C LEU A 174 13.40 17.82 -5.38
N ASP A 175 13.34 18.79 -6.30
CA ASP A 175 14.41 19.76 -6.56
C ASP A 175 14.71 20.63 -5.33
N LYS A 176 13.67 21.11 -4.64
CA LYS A 176 13.83 21.84 -3.37
C LYS A 176 14.51 21.00 -2.27
N LYS A 177 14.42 19.67 -2.35
CA LYS A 177 15.01 18.71 -1.39
C LYS A 177 16.30 18.06 -1.90
N GLY A 178 16.79 18.43 -3.08
CA GLY A 178 17.74 17.64 -3.87
C GLY A 178 19.02 17.27 -3.14
N ASP A 179 19.63 18.22 -2.43
CA ASP A 179 20.94 18.05 -1.80
C ASP A 179 20.98 17.00 -0.67
N ILE A 180 19.83 16.69 -0.08
CA ILE A 180 19.71 15.73 1.04
C ILE A 180 18.97 14.45 0.64
N THR A 181 18.47 14.38 -0.59
CA THR A 181 17.66 13.26 -1.07
C THR A 181 18.53 12.18 -1.67
N LYS A 182 18.56 11.01 -1.02
CA LYS A 182 19.22 9.84 -1.58
C LYS A 182 18.57 9.46 -2.91
N ASN A 183 19.40 9.15 -3.91
CA ASN A 183 18.99 8.77 -5.27
C ASN A 183 18.22 9.86 -6.05
N TYR A 184 18.43 11.14 -5.71
CA TYR A 184 17.77 12.30 -6.32
C TYR A 184 17.71 12.23 -7.87
N LEU A 185 18.86 12.04 -8.54
CA LEU A 185 18.93 12.03 -10.00
C LEU A 185 18.06 10.93 -10.63
N GLU A 186 18.08 9.73 -10.05
CA GLU A 186 17.29 8.60 -10.53
C GLU A 186 15.80 8.84 -10.30
N MET A 187 15.41 9.36 -9.13
CA MET A 187 14.02 9.72 -8.85
C MET A 187 13.49 10.79 -9.81
N LYS A 188 14.30 11.82 -10.07
CA LYS A 188 13.95 12.89 -11.00
C LYS A 188 13.78 12.37 -12.42
N ALA A 189 14.65 11.45 -12.86
CA ALA A 189 14.52 10.80 -14.16
C ALA A 189 13.18 10.06 -14.31
N TYR A 190 12.76 9.30 -13.29
CA TYR A 190 11.46 8.61 -13.31
C TYR A 190 10.27 9.56 -13.36
N LEU A 191 10.29 10.65 -12.58
CA LEU A 191 9.23 11.65 -12.60
C LEU A 191 9.14 12.36 -13.96
N LEU A 192 10.28 12.76 -14.54
CA LEU A 192 10.34 13.40 -15.85
C LEU A 192 9.86 12.46 -16.96
N GLN A 193 10.22 11.17 -16.89
CA GLN A 193 9.72 10.16 -17.82
C GLN A 193 8.19 10.07 -17.73
N ALA A 194 7.64 9.91 -16.52
CA ALA A 194 6.19 9.82 -16.32
C ALA A 194 5.46 11.09 -16.80
N LEU A 195 6.03 12.28 -16.55
CA LEU A 195 5.48 13.55 -17.02
C LEU A 195 5.45 13.62 -18.54
N ASN A 196 6.53 13.20 -19.22
CA ASN A 196 6.61 13.20 -20.67
C ASN A 196 5.62 12.21 -21.29
N GLU A 197 5.49 11.00 -20.73
CA GLU A 197 4.48 10.03 -21.17
C GLU A 197 3.06 10.60 -21.08
N ARG A 198 2.75 11.36 -20.01
CA ARG A 198 1.45 12.01 -19.84
C ARG A 198 1.21 13.15 -20.83
N LYS A 199 2.24 13.93 -21.16
CA LYS A 199 2.18 15.01 -22.18
C LYS A 199 1.94 14.48 -23.58
N VAL A 200 2.48 13.30 -23.89
CA VAL A 200 2.22 12.63 -25.17
C VAL A 200 0.76 12.20 -25.22
N ILE A 201 0.23 11.57 -24.18
CA ILE A 201 -1.18 11.12 -24.14
C ILE A 201 -2.17 12.29 -24.34
N SER A 202 -1.96 13.43 -23.68
CA SER A 202 -2.85 14.59 -23.84
C SER A 202 -2.84 15.21 -25.24
N LYS A 203 -1.78 14.98 -26.04
CA LYS A 203 -1.74 15.39 -27.45
C LYS A 203 -2.53 14.46 -28.38
N TYR A 204 -2.86 13.26 -27.92
CA TYR A 204 -3.56 12.22 -28.69
C TYR A 204 -4.96 11.92 -28.15
N ASP A 205 -5.47 12.67 -27.16
CA ASP A 205 -6.90 12.65 -26.83
C ASP A 205 -7.67 13.24 -28.03
N PHE A 206 -8.17 12.34 -28.88
CA PHE A 206 -9.15 12.66 -29.90
C PHE A 206 -10.34 13.31 -29.22
N SER A 207 -10.61 14.55 -29.62
CA SER A 207 -11.92 15.19 -29.50
C SER A 207 -13.01 14.19 -29.92
N ILE A 208 -13.76 13.70 -28.94
CA ILE A 208 -15.09 13.10 -29.15
C ILE A 208 -16.10 14.24 -29.06
#